data_AF-A0A0G2ESP1-F1
#
_entry.id   AF-A0A0G2ESP1-F1
#
_cell.length_a   1.000
_cell.length_b   1.000
_cell.length_c   1.000
_cell.angle_alpha   90.00
_cell.angle_beta   90.00
_cell.angle_gamma   90.00
#
_symmetry.space_group_name_H-M   'P 1'
#
loop_
_entity.id
_entity.type
_entity.pdbx_description
1 polymer ?
#
loop_
_entity_poly.entity_id
_entity_poly.type
_entity_poly.pdbx_seq_one_letter_code
_entity_poly.pdbx_strand_id
1 'polypeptide(L)'
;MESTYEILRSDFNNDKAWKYYAGANEMTVISTLLVPQSMSTKTRIENIDQMLETASYSYLARCEAPYNALRGLALSLELLKMRGHSACDDAARWAARVIETRLVGAIGHALFTERISDCYTSMRGVGSMSWGMRRRKAGLWAVLAADSWMKLDKSVQAEKCLDAAATLYGLNDDVDAEDEKALPKTVEFAGMRGFMDELRQAVVASRLASRVGFAAGDEGAEGADGGDLAALGTAQGAEAEGEGEVEEVVEEISETLGQDKRSHRKSLIGAVVPPLAGDNTLSPLRTRDEVDPMAFLSPDQLDKAKGAAAAQEELFEQAEGGRGAAGEMVPVAEEDEEEAGEKSAE
;
A
#
# COMPACT_ATOMS: atom_id res chain seq x y z
N MET A 1 18.68 13.02 18.05
CA MET A 1 18.69 11.65 17.51
C MET A 1 19.18 11.63 16.07
N GLU A 2 18.72 12.55 15.22
CA GLU A 2 19.20 12.73 13.84
C GLU A 2 20.74 12.82 13.70
N SER A 3 21.39 13.69 14.48
CA SER A 3 22.86 13.84 14.47
C SER A 3 23.66 12.55 14.74
N THR A 4 23.12 11.60 15.50
CA THR A 4 23.81 10.32 15.76
C THR A 4 23.83 9.45 14.51
N TYR A 5 22.72 9.39 13.77
CA TYR A 5 22.63 8.57 12.57
C TYR A 5 23.41 9.17 11.39
N GLU A 6 23.59 10.50 11.35
CA GLU A 6 24.44 11.13 10.34
C GLU A 6 25.91 10.69 10.47
N ILE A 7 26.44 10.66 11.70
CA ILE A 7 27.81 10.18 11.98
C ILE A 7 27.94 8.71 11.59
N LEU A 8 27.01 7.86 12.07
CA LEU A 8 27.00 6.44 11.75
C LEU A 8 26.93 6.17 10.24
N ARG A 9 26.14 6.97 9.51
CA ARG A 9 26.03 6.86 8.06
C ARG A 9 27.37 7.14 7.38
N SER A 10 28.10 8.17 7.81
CA SER A 10 29.44 8.46 7.26
C SER A 10 30.41 7.32 7.53
N ASP A 11 30.46 6.83 8.78
CA ASP A 11 31.37 5.76 9.18
C ASP A 11 31.08 4.45 8.43
N PHE A 12 29.81 4.04 8.37
CA PHE A 12 29.42 2.84 7.64
C PHE A 12 29.64 2.96 6.12
N ASN A 13 29.56 4.16 5.55
CA ASN A 13 29.89 4.37 4.14
C ASN A 13 31.40 4.16 3.91
N ASN A 14 32.23 4.78 4.76
CA ASN A 14 33.69 4.67 4.68
C ASN A 14 34.17 3.22 4.83
N ASP A 15 33.54 2.47 5.74
CA ASP A 15 33.85 1.05 5.98
C ASP A 15 33.19 0.10 4.96
N LYS A 16 32.44 0.63 3.98
CA LYS A 16 31.63 -0.14 3.02
C LYS A 16 30.70 -1.16 3.69
N ALA A 17 30.23 -0.82 4.88
CA ALA A 17 29.35 -1.65 5.69
C ALA A 17 27.88 -1.47 5.27
N TRP A 18 27.56 -1.84 4.02
CA TRP A 18 26.34 -1.44 3.31
C TRP A 18 25.02 -1.72 4.05
N LYS A 19 24.94 -2.82 4.78
CA LYS A 19 23.72 -3.17 5.54
C LYS A 19 23.48 -2.20 6.69
N TYR A 20 24.54 -1.81 7.39
CA TYR A 20 24.47 -0.84 8.48
C TYR A 20 24.32 0.59 7.95
N TYR A 21 24.94 0.91 6.82
CA TYR A 21 24.73 2.16 6.09
C TYR A 21 23.26 2.34 5.68
N ALA A 22 22.65 1.30 5.10
CA ALA A 22 21.22 1.30 4.74
C ALA A 22 20.33 1.48 5.98
N GLY A 23 20.64 0.74 7.07
CA GLY A 23 19.93 0.87 8.34
C GLY A 23 20.06 2.25 8.98
N ALA A 24 21.24 2.88 8.92
CA ALA A 24 21.44 4.24 9.41
C ALA A 24 20.61 5.25 8.61
N ASN A 25 20.60 5.15 7.27
CA ASN A 25 19.76 6.00 6.43
C ASN A 25 18.26 5.82 6.76
N GLU A 26 17.79 4.58 6.86
CA GLU A 26 16.42 4.27 7.24
C GLU A 26 16.06 4.85 8.62
N MET A 27 16.92 4.66 9.62
CA MET A 27 16.69 5.15 10.98
C MET A 27 16.71 6.68 11.06
N THR A 28 17.54 7.37 10.29
CA THR A 28 17.47 8.83 10.18
C THR A 28 16.08 9.23 9.67
N VAL A 29 15.63 8.66 8.54
CA VAL A 29 14.31 8.96 7.95
C VAL A 29 13.20 8.73 8.96
N ILE A 30 13.20 7.58 9.63
CA ILE A 30 12.20 7.23 10.66
C ILE A 30 12.24 8.26 11.78
N SER A 31 13.42 8.59 12.30
CA SER A 31 13.55 9.53 13.41
C SER A 31 13.06 10.94 13.03
N THR A 32 13.40 11.42 11.83
CA THR A 32 12.92 12.69 11.28
C THR A 32 11.41 12.66 11.08
N LEU A 33 10.88 11.54 10.55
CA LEU A 33 9.45 11.35 10.33
C LEU A 33 8.63 11.08 11.61
N LEU A 34 9.23 10.73 12.74
CA LEU A 34 8.55 10.63 14.04
C LEU A 34 8.39 11.97 14.76
N VAL A 35 9.30 12.93 14.53
CA VAL A 35 9.24 14.24 15.19
C VAL A 35 8.13 15.09 14.56
N PRO A 36 7.06 15.48 15.28
CA PRO A 36 5.83 16.06 14.69
C PRO A 36 5.97 17.48 14.11
N GLN A 37 7.18 17.91 13.76
CA GLN A 37 7.46 19.19 13.12
C GLN A 37 7.01 19.19 11.66
N SER A 38 6.40 20.30 11.23
CA SER A 38 6.04 20.52 9.82
C SER A 38 7.31 20.62 8.97
N MET A 39 7.39 19.86 7.89
CA MET A 39 8.49 19.90 6.94
C MET A 39 8.04 20.48 5.61
N SER A 40 8.84 21.38 5.05
CA SER A 40 8.60 21.87 3.68
C SER A 40 8.79 20.73 2.67
N THR A 41 8.09 20.80 1.54
CA THR A 41 8.22 19.81 0.45
C THR A 41 9.67 19.70 -0.03
N LYS A 42 10.39 20.82 -0.13
CA LYS A 42 11.81 20.85 -0.48
C LYS A 42 12.66 19.99 0.47
N THR A 43 12.48 20.19 1.79
CA THR A 43 13.22 19.44 2.81
C THR A 43 12.94 17.94 2.71
N ARG A 44 11.69 17.55 2.42
CA ARG A 44 11.33 16.13 2.28
C ARG A 44 11.99 15.50 1.05
N ILE A 45 11.97 16.18 -0.09
CA ILE A 45 12.60 15.66 -1.33
C ILE A 45 14.12 15.54 -1.14
N GLU A 46 14.78 16.60 -0.67
CA GLU A 46 16.24 16.65 -0.58
C GLU A 46 16.81 15.73 0.51
N ASN A 47 16.08 15.49 1.60
CA ASN A 47 16.57 14.68 2.71
C ASN A 47 15.87 13.32 2.78
N ILE A 48 14.55 13.29 2.96
CA ILE A 48 13.83 12.03 3.20
C ILE A 48 13.86 11.15 1.96
N ASP A 49 13.50 11.68 0.78
CA ASP A 49 13.43 10.88 -0.43
C ASP A 49 14.82 10.36 -0.81
N GLN A 50 15.84 11.22 -0.83
CA GLN A 50 17.22 10.82 -1.10
C GLN A 50 17.72 9.72 -0.15
N MET A 51 17.43 9.82 1.15
CA MET A 51 17.87 8.83 2.14
C MET A 51 17.10 7.51 2.01
N LEU A 52 15.81 7.54 1.65
CA LEU A 52 15.03 6.34 1.37
C LEU A 52 15.49 5.64 0.08
N GLU A 53 15.81 6.40 -0.97
CA GLU A 53 16.39 5.86 -2.19
C GLU A 53 17.72 5.18 -1.90
N THR A 54 18.57 5.85 -1.12
CA THR A 54 19.88 5.32 -0.71
C THR A 54 19.75 4.05 0.13
N ALA A 55 18.84 4.03 1.10
CA ALA A 55 18.58 2.86 1.95
C ALA A 55 18.02 1.68 1.13
N SER A 56 16.99 1.94 0.31
CA SER A 56 16.35 0.91 -0.52
C SER A 56 17.32 0.34 -1.55
N TYR A 57 18.09 1.18 -2.24
CA TYR A 57 19.13 0.73 -3.17
C TYR A 57 20.19 -0.11 -2.45
N SER A 58 20.71 0.35 -1.31
CA SER A 58 21.73 -0.40 -0.56
C SER A 58 21.22 -1.75 -0.09
N TYR A 59 19.98 -1.83 0.40
CA TYR A 59 19.37 -3.10 0.78
C TYR A 59 19.18 -4.06 -0.40
N LEU A 60 18.78 -3.57 -1.57
CA LEU A 60 18.46 -4.40 -2.73
C LEU A 60 19.69 -4.79 -3.54
N ALA A 61 20.52 -3.82 -3.91
CA ALA A 61 21.64 -4.01 -4.82
C ALA A 61 22.92 -4.49 -4.11
N ARG A 62 23.14 -4.11 -2.84
CA ARG A 62 24.41 -4.38 -2.14
C ARG A 62 24.30 -5.41 -1.02
N CYS A 63 23.14 -5.52 -0.37
CA CYS A 63 22.95 -6.39 0.80
C CYS A 63 22.08 -7.61 0.53
N GLU A 64 21.40 -7.68 -0.63
CA GLU A 64 20.43 -8.72 -0.97
C GLU A 64 19.39 -8.94 0.15
N ALA A 65 18.93 -7.85 0.76
CA ALA A 65 18.02 -7.86 1.91
C ALA A 65 16.66 -7.21 1.56
N PRO A 66 15.87 -7.81 0.65
CA PRO A 66 14.61 -7.22 0.16
C PRO A 66 13.57 -7.04 1.27
N TYR A 67 13.58 -7.90 2.28
CA TYR A 67 12.70 -7.75 3.45
C TYR A 67 12.99 -6.44 4.21
N ASN A 68 14.25 -6.05 4.35
CA ASN A 68 14.61 -4.81 5.03
C ASN A 68 14.21 -3.59 4.20
N ALA A 69 14.39 -3.64 2.87
CA ALA A 69 13.91 -2.61 1.97
C ALA A 69 12.39 -2.44 2.07
N LEU A 70 11.64 -3.55 1.99
CA LEU A 70 10.18 -3.53 2.10
C LEU A 70 9.73 -2.94 3.44
N ARG A 71 10.32 -3.38 4.56
CA ARG A 71 9.99 -2.87 5.89
C ARG A 71 10.25 -1.37 6.00
N GLY A 72 11.41 -0.91 5.55
CA GLY A 72 11.79 0.51 5.62
C GLY A 72 10.87 1.39 4.77
N LEU A 73 10.55 0.95 3.54
CA LEU A 73 9.63 1.66 2.65
C LEU A 73 8.20 1.67 3.20
N ALA A 74 7.69 0.53 3.68
CA ALA A 74 6.35 0.42 4.24
C ALA A 74 6.15 1.29 5.49
N LEU A 75 7.15 1.30 6.39
CA LEU A 75 7.07 2.13 7.59
C LEU A 75 7.17 3.62 7.26
N SER A 76 8.05 3.99 6.33
CA SER A 76 8.22 5.38 5.92
C SER A 76 6.99 5.92 5.18
N LEU A 77 6.36 5.08 4.35
CA LEU A 77 5.04 5.34 3.75
C LEU A 77 4.00 5.72 4.82
N GLU A 78 3.82 4.89 5.84
CA GLU A 78 2.80 5.15 6.85
C GLU A 78 3.12 6.40 7.68
N LEU A 79 4.39 6.63 8.01
CA LEU A 79 4.80 7.85 8.69
C LEU A 79 4.57 9.11 7.83
N LEU A 80 4.82 9.05 6.52
CA LEU A 80 4.51 10.13 5.59
C LEU A 80 3.00 10.40 5.53
N LYS A 81 2.16 9.36 5.48
CA LYS A 81 0.69 9.52 5.53
C LYS A 81 0.24 10.24 6.80
N MET A 82 0.86 9.95 7.94
CA MET A 82 0.56 10.63 9.21
C MET A 82 0.92 12.12 9.21
N ARG A 83 1.72 12.62 8.26
CA ARG A 83 2.06 14.05 8.12
C ARG A 83 0.96 14.87 7.44
N GLY A 84 -0.13 14.24 7.02
CA GLY A 84 -1.27 14.90 6.43
C GLY A 84 -1.08 15.21 4.95
N HIS A 85 -1.93 16.11 4.42
CA HIS A 85 -2.16 16.24 2.98
C HIS A 85 -0.90 16.56 2.16
N SER A 86 0.03 17.33 2.73
CA SER A 86 1.22 17.79 2.00
C SER A 86 2.21 16.67 1.67
N ALA A 87 2.13 15.51 2.36
CA ALA A 87 3.01 14.36 2.17
C ALA A 87 2.29 13.13 1.58
N CYS A 88 1.00 13.24 1.26
CA CYS A 88 0.21 12.13 0.72
C CYS A 88 0.67 11.69 -0.67
N ASP A 89 1.10 12.64 -1.52
CA ASP A 89 1.68 12.34 -2.83
C ASP A 89 3.02 11.59 -2.68
N ASP A 90 3.84 11.98 -1.69
CA ASP A 90 5.12 11.33 -1.38
C ASP A 90 4.90 9.90 -0.89
N ALA A 91 3.98 9.73 0.05
CA ALA A 91 3.53 8.42 0.52
C ALA A 91 3.07 7.53 -0.64
N ALA A 92 2.13 7.99 -1.46
CA ALA A 92 1.62 7.22 -2.59
C ALA A 92 2.74 6.80 -3.57
N ARG A 93 3.73 7.66 -3.81
CA ARG A 93 4.89 7.34 -4.64
C ARG A 93 5.72 6.21 -4.05
N TRP A 94 5.98 6.24 -2.74
CA TRP A 94 6.74 5.18 -2.06
C TRP A 94 5.99 3.83 -2.04
N ALA A 95 4.66 3.84 -1.91
CA ALA A 95 3.84 2.65 -2.09
C ALA A 95 3.90 2.11 -3.53
N ALA A 96 3.85 2.98 -4.54
CA ALA A 96 4.00 2.58 -5.94
C ALA A 96 5.40 1.99 -6.20
N ARG A 97 6.44 2.56 -5.58
CA ARG A 97 7.82 2.05 -5.68
C ARG A 97 7.94 0.62 -5.16
N VAL A 98 7.25 0.28 -4.06
CA VAL A 98 7.20 -1.11 -3.52
C VAL A 98 6.62 -2.08 -4.56
N ILE A 99 5.57 -1.66 -5.28
CA ILE A 99 4.95 -2.45 -6.35
C ILE A 99 5.90 -2.60 -7.55
N GLU A 100 6.49 -1.49 -8.02
CA GLU A 100 7.37 -1.45 -9.19
C GLU A 100 8.64 -2.29 -9.01
N THR A 101 9.21 -2.23 -7.81
CA THR A 101 10.40 -3.00 -7.43
C THR A 101 10.08 -4.46 -7.10
N ARG A 102 8.81 -4.87 -7.19
CA ARG A 102 8.32 -6.24 -6.95
C ARG A 102 8.77 -6.83 -5.62
N LEU A 103 8.84 -6.00 -4.58
CA LEU A 103 9.18 -6.44 -3.23
C LEU A 103 8.07 -7.26 -2.57
N VAL A 104 6.90 -7.29 -3.20
CA VAL A 104 5.71 -7.97 -2.71
C VAL A 104 5.14 -8.90 -3.77
N GLY A 105 4.58 -10.04 -3.32
CA GLY A 105 3.80 -10.93 -4.16
C GLY A 105 2.39 -10.38 -4.44
N ALA A 106 1.53 -11.18 -5.07
CA ALA A 106 0.23 -10.72 -5.56
C ALA A 106 -0.69 -10.16 -4.45
N ILE A 107 -0.70 -10.75 -3.25
CA ILE A 107 -1.45 -10.21 -2.10
C ILE A 107 -0.92 -8.83 -1.69
N GLY A 108 0.40 -8.68 -1.60
CA GLY A 108 0.98 -7.39 -1.25
C GLY A 108 0.80 -6.36 -2.36
N HIS A 109 0.78 -6.76 -3.63
CA HIS A 109 0.41 -5.88 -4.75
C HIS A 109 -0.99 -5.29 -4.55
N ALA A 110 -1.99 -6.13 -4.25
CA ALA A 110 -3.34 -5.66 -3.97
C ALA A 110 -3.40 -4.72 -2.74
N LEU A 111 -2.73 -5.11 -1.63
CA LEU A 111 -2.65 -4.28 -0.42
C LEU A 111 -1.98 -2.92 -0.66
N PHE A 112 -0.85 -2.86 -1.36
CA PHE A 112 -0.19 -1.58 -1.63
C PHE A 112 -0.98 -0.73 -2.62
N THR A 113 -1.71 -1.35 -3.55
CA THR A 113 -2.64 -0.64 -4.46
C THR A 113 -3.78 0.01 -3.67
N GLU A 114 -4.36 -0.71 -2.71
CA GLU A 114 -5.34 -0.18 -1.75
C GLU A 114 -4.73 0.96 -0.91
N ARG A 115 -3.51 0.78 -0.40
CA ARG A 115 -2.81 1.83 0.35
C ARG A 115 -2.57 3.10 -0.44
N ILE A 116 -2.31 3.00 -1.75
CA ILE A 116 -2.18 4.18 -2.62
C ILE A 116 -3.53 4.92 -2.71
N SER A 117 -4.64 4.19 -2.81
CA SER A 117 -5.98 4.79 -2.75
C SER A 117 -6.21 5.53 -1.44
N ASP A 118 -5.86 4.92 -0.30
CA ASP A 118 -5.98 5.53 1.03
C ASP A 118 -5.19 6.85 1.13
N CYS A 119 -3.96 6.89 0.58
CA CYS A 119 -3.14 8.10 0.55
C CYS A 119 -3.90 9.25 -0.12
N TYR A 120 -4.50 9.03 -1.28
CA TYR A 120 -5.23 10.07 -2.00
C TYR A 120 -6.60 10.38 -1.40
N THR A 121 -7.25 9.42 -0.74
CA THR A 121 -8.53 9.62 -0.04
C THR A 121 -8.38 10.52 1.18
N SER A 122 -7.23 10.44 1.86
CA SER A 122 -6.94 11.28 3.03
C SER A 122 -6.78 12.78 2.69
N MET A 123 -6.65 13.14 1.41
CA MET A 123 -6.47 14.53 0.98
C MET A 123 -7.79 15.32 1.03
N ARG A 124 -7.92 16.22 2.01
CA ARG A 124 -9.06 17.14 2.07
C ARG A 124 -8.86 18.32 1.12
N GLY A 125 -9.95 18.72 0.45
CA GLY A 125 -9.97 19.90 -0.39
C GLY A 125 -9.85 21.19 0.39
N VAL A 126 -9.37 22.24 -0.28
CA VAL A 126 -9.31 23.60 0.25
C VAL A 126 -10.50 24.39 -0.26
N GLY A 127 -11.16 25.12 0.65
CA GLY A 127 -12.29 26.01 0.34
C GLY A 127 -13.63 25.30 0.10
N SER A 128 -14.67 26.09 -0.16
CA SER A 128 -16.05 25.63 -0.36
C SER A 128 -16.21 24.67 -1.56
N MET A 129 -15.37 24.84 -2.58
CA MET A 129 -15.36 23.99 -3.78
C MET A 129 -14.48 22.75 -3.65
N SER A 130 -13.88 22.49 -2.48
CA SER A 130 -13.02 21.34 -2.23
C SER A 130 -11.85 21.17 -3.22
N TRP A 131 -11.31 22.29 -3.69
CA TRP A 131 -10.22 22.28 -4.65
C TRP A 131 -8.99 21.55 -4.11
N GLY A 132 -8.35 20.76 -4.97
CA GLY A 132 -7.19 19.95 -4.60
C GLY A 132 -7.52 18.54 -4.10
N MET A 133 -8.79 18.18 -3.90
CA MET A 133 -9.13 16.77 -3.64
C MET A 133 -8.70 15.89 -4.82
N ARG A 134 -8.08 14.75 -4.51
CA ARG A 134 -7.65 13.74 -5.49
C ARG A 134 -8.65 12.59 -5.60
N ARG A 135 -9.95 12.84 -5.38
CA ARG A 135 -11.02 11.80 -5.34
C ARG A 135 -11.02 10.88 -6.55
N ARG A 136 -10.89 11.42 -7.77
CA ARG A 136 -10.86 10.61 -9.00
C ARG A 136 -9.65 9.68 -9.05
N LYS A 137 -8.49 10.18 -8.59
CA LYS A 137 -7.25 9.40 -8.53
C LYS A 137 -7.36 8.31 -7.47
N ALA A 138 -7.88 8.65 -6.28
CA ALA A 138 -8.18 7.67 -5.24
C ALA A 138 -9.14 6.58 -5.75
N GLY A 139 -10.25 6.98 -6.38
CA GLY A 139 -11.25 6.06 -6.93
C GLY A 139 -10.64 5.10 -7.96
N LEU A 140 -9.80 5.61 -8.86
CA LEU A 140 -9.07 4.79 -9.82
C LEU A 140 -8.21 3.73 -9.12
N TRP A 141 -7.44 4.11 -8.09
CA TRP A 141 -6.60 3.17 -7.33
C TRP A 141 -7.44 2.16 -6.54
N ALA A 142 -8.60 2.56 -6.00
CA ALA A 142 -9.53 1.62 -5.37
C ALA A 142 -10.08 0.58 -6.37
N VAL A 143 -10.43 1.01 -7.58
CA VAL A 143 -10.87 0.11 -8.66
C VAL A 143 -9.76 -0.87 -9.07
N LEU A 144 -8.51 -0.39 -9.21
CA LEU A 144 -7.35 -1.26 -9.51
C LEU A 144 -7.07 -2.25 -8.37
N ALA A 145 -7.27 -1.83 -7.11
CA ALA A 145 -7.16 -2.73 -5.96
C ALA A 145 -8.25 -3.80 -6.01
N ALA A 146 -9.49 -3.43 -6.35
CA ALA A 146 -10.60 -4.37 -6.50
C ALA A 146 -10.31 -5.43 -7.58
N ASP A 147 -9.83 -5.01 -8.76
CA ASP A 147 -9.40 -5.92 -9.84
C ASP A 147 -8.29 -6.87 -9.36
N SER A 148 -7.31 -6.34 -8.63
CA SER A 148 -6.22 -7.13 -8.06
C SER A 148 -6.72 -8.17 -7.05
N TRP A 149 -7.69 -7.82 -6.21
CA TRP A 149 -8.32 -8.75 -5.27
C TRP A 149 -9.20 -9.79 -5.98
N MET A 150 -9.89 -9.41 -7.07
CA MET A 150 -10.66 -10.34 -7.89
C MET A 150 -9.79 -11.42 -8.53
N LYS A 151 -8.60 -11.04 -9.04
CA LYS A 151 -7.61 -12.00 -9.57
C LYS A 151 -7.08 -13.00 -8.54
N LEU A 152 -7.33 -12.75 -7.25
CA LEU A 152 -6.96 -13.61 -6.13
C LEU A 152 -8.15 -14.36 -5.52
N ASP A 153 -9.32 -14.33 -6.18
CA ASP A 153 -10.58 -14.88 -5.70
C ASP A 153 -11.00 -14.34 -4.32
N LYS A 154 -10.58 -13.11 -4.00
CA LYS A 154 -10.89 -12.40 -2.76
C LYS A 154 -12.05 -11.44 -2.95
N SER A 155 -13.23 -12.00 -3.23
CA SER A 155 -14.46 -11.24 -3.55
C SER A 155 -14.94 -10.32 -2.42
N VAL A 156 -14.62 -10.60 -1.16
CA VAL A 156 -14.93 -9.71 -0.01
C VAL A 156 -14.07 -8.46 -0.02
N GLN A 157 -12.77 -8.60 -0.23
CA GLN A 157 -11.84 -7.48 -0.34
C GLN A 157 -12.13 -6.65 -1.60
N ALA A 158 -12.41 -7.32 -2.73
CA ALA A 158 -12.77 -6.64 -3.97
C ALA A 158 -14.03 -5.77 -3.84
N GLU A 159 -15.09 -6.27 -3.18
CA GLU A 159 -16.30 -5.49 -2.93
C GLU A 159 -16.01 -4.24 -2.09
N LYS A 160 -15.26 -4.37 -0.99
CA LYS A 160 -14.88 -3.23 -0.15
C LYS A 160 -14.17 -2.13 -0.95
N CYS A 161 -13.25 -2.53 -1.83
CA CYS A 161 -12.57 -1.59 -2.71
C CYS A 161 -13.52 -0.95 -3.74
N LEU A 162 -14.49 -1.69 -4.28
CA LEU A 162 -15.51 -1.15 -5.19
C LEU A 162 -16.47 -0.18 -4.49
N ASP A 163 -16.85 -0.44 -3.24
CA ASP A 163 -17.70 0.46 -2.45
C ASP A 163 -16.98 1.77 -2.14
N ALA A 164 -15.69 1.68 -1.81
CA ALA A 164 -14.83 2.85 -1.66
C ALA A 164 -14.75 3.64 -2.96
N ALA A 165 -14.54 2.97 -4.10
CA ALA A 165 -14.53 3.62 -5.42
C ALA A 165 -15.88 4.29 -5.75
N ALA A 166 -17.00 3.61 -5.50
CA ALA A 166 -18.34 4.12 -5.76
C ALA A 166 -18.62 5.40 -4.97
N THR A 167 -18.25 5.40 -3.70
CA THR A 167 -18.32 6.58 -2.83
C THR A 167 -17.45 7.72 -3.39
N LEU A 168 -16.21 7.42 -3.80
CA LEU A 168 -15.28 8.40 -4.35
C LEU A 168 -15.76 9.04 -5.66
N TYR A 169 -16.43 8.25 -6.51
CA TYR A 169 -17.05 8.70 -7.75
C TYR A 169 -18.44 9.34 -7.56
N GLY A 170 -19.00 9.31 -6.34
CA GLY A 170 -20.31 9.88 -6.02
C GLY A 170 -21.49 9.03 -6.52
N LEU A 171 -21.28 7.74 -6.77
CA LEU A 171 -22.30 6.82 -7.29
C LEU A 171 -23.32 6.38 -6.23
N ASN A 172 -22.98 6.56 -4.95
CA ASN A 172 -23.82 6.19 -3.81
C ASN A 172 -24.59 7.40 -3.24
N ASP A 173 -24.37 8.61 -3.78
CA ASP A 173 -24.92 9.87 -3.22
C ASP A 173 -26.35 10.17 -3.71
N ASP A 174 -26.99 9.25 -4.45
CA ASP A 174 -28.26 9.47 -5.16
C ASP A 174 -29.54 9.02 -4.42
N VAL A 175 -29.48 8.70 -3.11
CA VAL A 175 -30.65 8.09 -2.43
C VAL A 175 -31.46 9.07 -1.56
N ASP A 176 -30.89 10.16 -1.03
CA ASP A 176 -31.60 11.02 -0.04
C ASP A 176 -31.52 12.54 -0.29
N ALA A 177 -30.99 12.99 -1.43
CA ALA A 177 -30.89 14.43 -1.71
C ALA A 177 -32.19 14.98 -2.32
N GLU A 178 -33.16 15.35 -1.47
CA GLU A 178 -34.30 16.23 -1.85
C GLU A 178 -33.87 17.66 -2.25
N ASP A 179 -32.56 17.91 -2.35
CA ASP A 179 -32.01 19.20 -2.74
C ASP A 179 -31.86 19.26 -4.27
N GLU A 180 -32.94 19.62 -4.98
CA GLU A 180 -32.97 19.89 -6.43
C GLU A 180 -31.88 20.89 -6.93
N LYS A 181 -31.16 21.54 -6.01
CA LYS A 181 -30.08 22.50 -6.29
C LYS A 181 -28.67 21.97 -6.10
N ALA A 182 -28.50 20.73 -5.61
CA ALA A 182 -27.19 20.11 -5.53
C ALA A 182 -26.83 19.57 -6.92
N LEU A 183 -25.87 20.21 -7.60
CA LEU A 183 -25.30 19.64 -8.84
C LEU A 183 -24.89 18.19 -8.59
N PRO A 184 -25.15 17.26 -9.54
CA PRO A 184 -24.71 15.89 -9.40
C PRO A 184 -23.20 15.88 -9.17
N LYS A 185 -22.79 15.40 -7.99
CA LYS A 185 -21.37 15.21 -7.61
C LYS A 185 -20.77 13.99 -8.29
N THR A 186 -21.56 13.27 -9.07
CA THR A 186 -21.15 12.12 -9.86
C THR A 186 -20.08 12.56 -10.85
N VAL A 187 -18.90 11.98 -10.73
CA VAL A 187 -17.91 12.07 -11.81
C VAL A 187 -18.36 11.12 -12.90
N GLU A 188 -19.14 11.63 -13.85
CA GLU A 188 -19.58 10.83 -14.99
C GLU A 188 -18.40 10.54 -15.91
N PHE A 189 -17.87 9.33 -15.82
CA PHE A 189 -16.98 8.75 -16.81
C PHE A 189 -17.54 7.38 -17.19
N ALA A 190 -18.32 7.36 -18.28
CA ALA A 190 -19.10 6.19 -18.70
C ALA A 190 -18.27 4.91 -18.77
N GLY A 191 -17.00 4.99 -19.23
CA GLY A 191 -16.10 3.83 -19.27
C GLY A 191 -15.73 3.27 -17.90
N MET A 192 -15.55 4.11 -16.88
CA MET A 192 -15.24 3.65 -15.52
C MET A 192 -16.48 3.07 -14.85
N ARG A 193 -17.65 3.68 -15.06
CA ARG A 193 -18.91 3.12 -14.56
C ARG A 193 -19.15 1.73 -15.13
N GLY A 194 -19.03 1.56 -16.45
CA GLY A 194 -19.14 0.25 -17.10
C GLY A 194 -18.15 -0.77 -16.55
N PHE A 195 -16.87 -0.40 -16.42
CA PHE A 195 -15.86 -1.27 -15.84
C PHE A 195 -16.16 -1.66 -14.38
N MET A 196 -16.60 -0.73 -13.55
CA MET A 196 -16.99 -1.00 -12.17
C MET A 196 -18.20 -1.94 -12.09
N ASP A 197 -19.18 -1.78 -12.97
CA ASP A 197 -20.37 -2.64 -13.03
C ASP A 197 -20.01 -4.06 -13.47
N GLU A 198 -19.12 -4.22 -14.46
CA GLU A 198 -18.54 -5.51 -14.85
C GLU A 198 -17.81 -6.18 -13.67
N LEU A 199 -17.00 -5.42 -12.93
CA LEU A 199 -16.26 -5.94 -11.78
C LEU A 199 -17.18 -6.35 -10.63
N ARG A 200 -18.26 -5.59 -10.39
CA ARG A 200 -19.32 -5.96 -9.43
C ARG A 200 -20.03 -7.24 -9.83
N GLN A 201 -20.38 -7.40 -11.11
CA GLN A 201 -20.98 -8.63 -11.60
C GLN A 201 -20.03 -9.82 -11.38
N ALA A 202 -18.73 -9.64 -11.64
CA ALA A 202 -17.72 -10.66 -11.37
C ALA A 202 -17.61 -11.02 -9.88
N VAL A 203 -17.67 -10.04 -8.97
CA VAL A 203 -17.70 -10.25 -7.52
C VAL A 203 -18.91 -11.10 -7.12
N VAL A 204 -20.10 -10.76 -7.59
CA VAL A 204 -21.35 -11.49 -7.30
C VAL A 204 -21.26 -12.92 -7.83
N ALA A 205 -20.82 -13.09 -9.08
CA ALA A 205 -20.63 -14.41 -9.69
C ALA A 205 -19.65 -15.28 -8.89
N SER A 206 -18.51 -14.72 -8.46
CA SER A 206 -17.52 -15.41 -7.63
C SER A 206 -18.10 -15.87 -6.28
N ARG A 207 -18.94 -15.05 -5.64
CA ARG A 207 -19.62 -15.42 -4.38
C ARG A 207 -20.65 -16.52 -4.56
N LEU A 208 -21.45 -16.45 -5.61
CA LEU A 208 -22.44 -17.48 -5.94
C LEU A 208 -21.75 -18.81 -6.24
N ALA A 209 -20.68 -18.80 -7.03
CA ALA A 209 -19.87 -19.99 -7.30
C ALA A 209 -19.29 -20.60 -6.01
N SER A 210 -18.79 -19.74 -5.10
CA SER A 210 -18.24 -20.18 -3.81
C SER A 210 -19.29 -20.79 -2.88
N ARG A 211 -20.54 -20.30 -2.93
CA ARG A 211 -21.68 -20.85 -2.15
C ARG A 211 -22.18 -22.18 -2.72
N VAL A 212 -22.33 -22.26 -4.04
CA VAL A 212 -22.82 -23.48 -4.71
C VAL A 212 -21.80 -24.63 -4.60
N GLY A 213 -20.50 -24.34 -4.61
CA GLY A 213 -19.44 -25.34 -4.45
C GLY A 213 -19.43 -26.05 -3.09
N PHE A 214 -19.99 -25.45 -2.04
CA PHE A 214 -20.16 -26.11 -0.73
C PHE A 214 -21.41 -26.99 -0.66
N ALA A 215 -22.48 -26.63 -1.38
CA ALA A 215 -23.73 -27.39 -1.39
C ALA A 215 -23.67 -28.68 -2.23
N ALA A 216 -22.77 -28.75 -3.23
CA ALA A 216 -22.61 -29.92 -4.09
C ALA A 216 -21.73 -31.04 -3.47
N GLY A 217 -21.28 -30.89 -2.22
CA GLY A 217 -20.36 -31.83 -1.55
C GLY A 217 -21.01 -32.89 -0.65
N ASP A 218 -22.33 -32.86 -0.45
CA ASP A 218 -23.04 -33.74 0.50
C ASP A 218 -24.11 -34.65 -0.13
N GLU A 219 -24.17 -34.72 -1.48
CA GLU A 219 -25.05 -35.66 -2.19
C GLU A 219 -24.21 -36.65 -3.00
N GLY A 220 -23.54 -37.59 -2.33
CA GLY A 220 -22.66 -38.52 -3.03
C GLY A 220 -22.10 -39.68 -2.22
N ALA A 221 -22.87 -40.26 -1.29
CA ALA A 221 -22.47 -41.49 -0.61
C ALA A 221 -23.66 -42.39 -0.21
N GLU A 222 -24.50 -42.79 -1.16
CA GLU A 222 -25.28 -44.03 -1.02
C GLU A 222 -25.03 -44.96 -2.21
N GLY A 223 -24.06 -45.86 -2.01
CA GLY A 223 -23.81 -47.00 -2.87
C GLY A 223 -24.75 -48.14 -2.49
N ALA A 224 -25.43 -48.65 -3.51
CA ALA A 224 -26.34 -49.77 -3.54
C ALA A 224 -25.88 -51.04 -2.78
N ASP A 225 -26.83 -51.68 -2.08
CA ASP A 225 -26.90 -53.14 -1.99
C ASP A 225 -28.36 -53.60 -2.07
N GLY A 226 -28.59 -54.64 -2.87
CA GLY A 226 -29.91 -55.13 -3.25
C GLY A 226 -30.39 -56.29 -2.36
N GLY A 227 -31.72 -56.46 -2.28
CA GLY A 227 -32.32 -57.61 -1.59
C GLY A 227 -33.84 -57.63 -1.59
N ASP A 228 -34.40 -58.17 -2.67
CA ASP A 228 -35.54 -59.10 -2.77
C ASP A 228 -36.90 -58.92 -2.04
N LEU A 229 -37.94 -59.13 -2.86
CA LEU A 229 -39.27 -59.74 -2.59
C LEU A 229 -40.37 -59.06 -1.74
N ALA A 230 -41.44 -58.73 -2.46
CA ALA A 230 -42.85 -59.15 -2.27
C ALA A 230 -43.85 -58.24 -1.51
N ALA A 231 -44.75 -57.68 -2.34
CA ALA A 231 -46.21 -57.85 -2.31
C ALA A 231 -47.11 -57.04 -1.34
N LEU A 232 -48.26 -56.64 -1.91
CA LEU A 232 -49.48 -56.03 -1.36
C LEU A 232 -49.35 -54.54 -0.94
N GLY A 233 -50.27 -53.64 -1.23
CA GLY A 233 -51.63 -53.72 -1.77
C GLY A 233 -52.25 -52.31 -1.74
N THR A 234 -53.29 -52.14 -2.53
CA THR A 234 -54.09 -50.93 -2.82
C THR A 234 -54.73 -50.24 -1.60
N ALA A 235 -54.78 -48.90 -1.56
CA ALA A 235 -55.89 -48.02 -1.09
C ALA A 235 -55.41 -46.54 -0.99
N GLN A 236 -55.92 -45.61 -1.81
CA GLN A 236 -57.04 -44.68 -1.53
C GLN A 236 -56.79 -43.60 -0.45
N GLY A 237 -56.56 -42.37 -0.93
CA GLY A 237 -57.05 -41.04 -0.49
C GLY A 237 -57.11 -40.64 1.00
N ALA A 238 -56.50 -39.49 1.33
CA ALA A 238 -57.04 -38.49 2.25
C ALA A 238 -56.24 -37.17 2.13
N GLU A 239 -56.96 -36.06 2.30
CA GLU A 239 -56.54 -34.67 2.16
C GLU A 239 -55.83 -34.10 3.42
N ALA A 240 -55.31 -32.88 3.24
CA ALA A 240 -55.26 -31.77 4.21
C ALA A 240 -53.92 -31.44 4.93
N GLU A 241 -53.40 -30.28 4.50
CA GLU A 241 -52.97 -29.12 5.29
C GLU A 241 -51.75 -29.20 6.24
N GLY A 242 -50.88 -28.19 6.09
CA GLY A 242 -50.49 -27.36 7.24
C GLY A 242 -49.02 -27.37 7.66
N GLU A 243 -48.34 -26.27 7.31
CA GLU A 243 -47.37 -25.53 8.14
C GLU A 243 -45.95 -26.10 8.40
N GLY A 244 -44.96 -25.22 8.24
CA GLY A 244 -43.70 -25.29 8.96
C GLY A 244 -42.43 -25.07 8.13
N GLU A 245 -42.28 -23.89 7.51
CA GLU A 245 -40.96 -23.41 7.11
C GLU A 245 -40.08 -23.30 8.36
N VAL A 246 -38.97 -24.03 8.39
CA VAL A 246 -37.92 -23.85 9.39
C VAL A 246 -36.95 -22.82 8.84
N GLU A 247 -37.15 -21.55 9.21
CA GLU A 247 -36.10 -20.53 9.15
C GLU A 247 -34.95 -20.97 10.06
N GLU A 248 -33.82 -21.32 9.48
CA GLU A 248 -32.55 -21.44 10.19
C GLU A 248 -32.07 -20.02 10.55
N VAL A 249 -32.46 -19.56 11.72
CA VAL A 249 -31.97 -18.33 12.34
C VAL A 249 -30.49 -18.53 12.66
N VAL A 250 -29.62 -18.01 11.79
CA VAL A 250 -28.20 -17.85 12.08
C VAL A 250 -28.06 -16.67 13.05
N GLU A 251 -27.72 -16.97 14.30
CA GLU A 251 -27.32 -16.00 15.33
C GLU A 251 -26.05 -15.26 14.87
N GLU A 252 -26.22 -14.05 14.32
CA GLU A 252 -25.12 -13.11 14.15
C GLU A 252 -24.70 -12.57 15.53
N ILE A 253 -23.61 -13.10 16.07
CA ILE A 253 -22.95 -12.53 17.26
C ILE A 253 -22.29 -11.21 16.84
N SER A 254 -23.07 -10.13 16.93
CA SER A 254 -22.59 -8.76 16.86
C SER A 254 -22.07 -8.37 18.25
N GLU A 255 -20.74 -8.36 18.43
CA GLU A 255 -20.13 -7.70 19.59
C GLU A 255 -20.25 -6.18 19.43
N THR A 256 -21.41 -5.65 19.82
CA THR A 256 -21.62 -4.21 20.01
C THR A 256 -20.80 -3.72 21.20
N LEU A 257 -19.92 -2.74 20.93
CA LEU A 257 -19.15 -1.99 21.92
C LEU A 257 -20.10 -1.24 22.89
N GLY A 258 -20.38 -1.86 24.03
CA GLY A 258 -21.11 -1.26 25.14
C GLY A 258 -20.28 -0.21 25.85
N GLN A 259 -20.78 1.02 25.83
CA GLN A 259 -20.37 2.11 26.71
C GLN A 259 -20.58 1.70 28.17
N ASP A 260 -19.49 1.39 28.88
CA ASP A 260 -19.54 1.30 30.33
C ASP A 260 -18.58 2.25 31.03
N LYS A 261 -19.13 2.85 32.08
CA LYS A 261 -18.65 4.01 32.80
C LYS A 261 -17.32 3.74 33.50
N ARG A 262 -16.40 4.69 33.32
CA ARG A 262 -15.15 4.83 34.10
C ARG A 262 -15.42 4.62 35.59
N SER A 263 -14.83 3.57 36.17
CA SER A 263 -14.62 3.47 37.62
C SER A 263 -13.14 3.18 37.91
N HIS A 264 -12.50 4.17 38.54
CA HIS A 264 -11.29 4.12 39.36
C HIS A 264 -10.14 3.16 38.97
N ARG A 265 -9.21 3.64 38.13
CA ARG A 265 -7.82 3.13 38.15
C ARG A 265 -7.15 3.56 39.46
N LYS A 266 -6.91 2.61 40.35
CA LYS A 266 -5.95 2.77 41.46
C LYS A 266 -4.53 2.68 40.88
N SER A 267 -3.70 3.64 41.28
CA SER A 267 -2.30 3.79 40.90
C SER A 267 -1.47 2.57 41.26
N LEU A 268 -0.60 2.13 40.35
CA LEU A 268 0.35 1.03 40.53
C LEU A 268 1.77 1.61 40.48
N ILE A 269 2.08 2.46 41.47
CA ILE A 269 3.46 2.80 41.85
C ILE A 269 3.89 1.75 42.86
N GLY A 270 4.92 0.95 42.53
CA GLY A 270 5.64 0.14 43.53
C GLY A 270 5.80 -1.36 43.26
N ALA A 271 5.70 -1.84 42.01
CA ALA A 271 6.06 -3.23 41.71
C ALA A 271 7.57 -3.38 41.46
N VAL A 272 8.24 -4.04 42.40
CA VAL A 272 9.63 -4.50 42.33
C VAL A 272 9.79 -5.50 41.17
N VAL A 273 10.78 -5.28 40.32
CA VAL A 273 11.11 -6.12 39.15
C VAL A 273 11.87 -7.38 39.61
N PRO A 274 11.38 -8.61 39.32
CA PRO A 274 12.19 -9.82 39.47
C PRO A 274 13.17 -9.98 38.29
N PRO A 275 14.34 -10.62 38.49
CA PRO A 275 15.38 -10.69 37.48
C PRO A 275 14.97 -11.60 36.32
N LEU A 276 15.02 -11.08 35.09
CA LEU A 276 14.92 -11.87 33.87
C LEU A 276 16.21 -12.68 33.68
N ALA A 277 16.10 -14.00 33.83
CA ALA A 277 17.04 -14.97 33.30
C ALA A 277 16.26 -16.00 32.48
N GLY A 278 16.71 -16.22 31.24
CA GLY A 278 16.49 -17.46 30.50
C GLY A 278 15.24 -17.56 29.63
N ASP A 279 15.47 -17.49 28.31
CA ASP A 279 14.77 -18.21 27.23
C ASP A 279 13.25 -18.16 27.16
N ASN A 280 12.71 -17.17 26.44
CA ASN A 280 11.38 -17.25 25.82
C ASN A 280 11.40 -16.53 24.45
N THR A 281 11.94 -17.20 23.43
CA THR A 281 11.83 -16.79 22.03
C THR A 281 10.47 -17.18 21.45
N LEU A 282 9.45 -16.34 21.64
CA LEU A 282 8.21 -16.43 20.86
C LEU A 282 8.40 -15.76 19.49
N SER A 283 9.16 -16.42 18.61
CA SER A 283 9.19 -16.13 17.19
C SER A 283 8.83 -17.40 16.41
N PRO A 284 7.94 -17.35 15.41
CA PRO A 284 7.62 -18.53 14.62
C PRO A 284 8.88 -19.04 13.90
N LEU A 285 9.33 -20.23 14.28
CA LEU A 285 10.36 -20.97 13.58
C LEU A 285 9.85 -21.32 12.18
N ARG A 286 10.45 -20.71 11.16
CA ARG A 286 10.29 -21.11 9.76
C ARG A 286 10.96 -22.48 9.59
N THR A 287 10.21 -23.50 9.21
CA THR A 287 10.78 -24.72 8.63
C THR A 287 11.51 -24.31 7.36
N ARG A 288 12.78 -24.70 7.30
CA ARG A 288 13.71 -24.39 6.23
C ARG A 288 13.46 -25.36 5.08
N ASP A 289 12.42 -25.11 4.29
CA ASP A 289 12.32 -25.67 2.94
C ASP A 289 13.05 -24.72 1.98
N GLU A 290 14.10 -25.25 1.36
CA GLU A 290 14.96 -24.58 0.38
C GLU A 290 14.21 -24.35 -0.94
N VAL A 291 13.28 -23.40 -0.95
CA VAL A 291 12.78 -22.81 -2.20
C VAL A 291 13.40 -21.45 -2.32
N ASP A 292 14.32 -21.32 -3.28
CA ASP A 292 14.99 -20.07 -3.63
C ASP A 292 13.92 -18.98 -3.85
N PRO A 293 13.89 -17.91 -3.04
CA PRO A 293 12.91 -16.83 -3.16
C PRO A 293 13.00 -16.10 -4.50
N MET A 294 14.01 -16.39 -5.33
CA MET A 294 14.23 -15.82 -6.66
C MET A 294 13.72 -16.69 -7.82
N ALA A 295 13.14 -17.87 -7.55
CA ALA A 295 12.64 -18.78 -8.59
C ALA A 295 11.46 -18.23 -9.43
N PHE A 296 10.89 -17.09 -9.04
CA PHE A 296 9.78 -16.42 -9.75
C PHE A 296 10.21 -15.37 -10.78
N LEU A 297 11.51 -15.05 -10.88
CA LEU A 297 12.01 -14.08 -11.85
C LEU A 297 12.48 -14.79 -13.12
N SER A 298 12.02 -14.33 -14.29
CA SER A 298 12.64 -14.77 -15.54
C SER A 298 14.08 -14.21 -15.62
N PRO A 299 15.03 -14.89 -16.29
CA PRO A 299 16.40 -14.41 -16.45
C PRO A 299 16.48 -12.98 -16.97
N ASP A 300 15.61 -12.63 -17.93
CA ASP A 300 15.53 -11.27 -18.50
C ASP A 300 15.14 -10.19 -17.48
N GLN A 301 14.35 -10.54 -16.45
CA GLN A 301 13.94 -9.61 -15.39
C GLN A 301 15.06 -9.39 -14.37
N LEU A 302 15.85 -10.44 -14.11
CA LEU A 302 17.03 -10.35 -13.25
C LEU A 302 18.10 -9.45 -13.89
N ASP A 303 18.31 -9.59 -15.21
CA ASP A 303 19.31 -8.82 -15.94
C ASP A 303 18.91 -7.35 -16.10
N LYS A 304 17.61 -7.06 -16.26
CA LYS A 304 17.12 -5.68 -16.25
C LYS A 304 17.28 -5.00 -14.90
N ALA A 305 17.05 -5.72 -13.80
CA ALA A 305 17.26 -5.20 -12.45
C ALA A 305 18.75 -4.96 -12.17
N LYS A 306 19.63 -5.87 -12.61
CA LYS A 306 21.09 -5.72 -12.52
C LYS A 306 21.60 -4.55 -13.36
N GLY A 307 21.10 -4.36 -14.58
CA GLY A 307 21.48 -3.25 -15.45
C GLY A 307 21.08 -1.88 -14.88
N ALA A 308 19.87 -1.79 -14.30
CA ALA A 308 19.45 -0.59 -13.59
C ALA A 308 20.29 -0.32 -12.33
N ALA A 309 20.70 -1.38 -11.63
CA ALA A 309 21.56 -1.28 -10.46
C ALA A 309 22.99 -0.81 -10.80
N ALA A 310 23.55 -1.26 -11.92
CA ALA A 310 24.87 -0.85 -12.41
C ALA A 310 24.89 0.62 -12.89
N ALA A 311 23.85 1.08 -13.59
CA ALA A 311 23.74 2.49 -13.99
C ALA A 311 23.62 3.44 -12.79
N GLN A 312 22.96 2.99 -11.72
CA GLN A 312 22.85 3.74 -10.48
C GLN A 312 24.16 3.71 -9.67
N GLU A 313 24.93 2.62 -9.76
CA GLU A 313 26.28 2.52 -9.18
C GLU A 313 27.24 3.51 -9.86
N GLU A 314 27.21 3.61 -11.20
CA GLU A 314 28.03 4.56 -11.96
C GLU A 314 27.68 6.03 -11.61
N LEU A 315 26.40 6.35 -11.46
CA LEU A 315 25.95 7.67 -11.00
C LEU A 315 26.43 7.99 -9.58
N PHE A 316 26.45 6.98 -8.70
CA PHE A 316 26.92 7.13 -7.33
C PHE A 316 28.45 7.30 -7.27
N GLU A 317 29.21 6.50 -8.02
CA GLU A 317 30.67 6.63 -8.13
C GLU A 317 31.08 7.96 -8.77
N GLN A 318 30.32 8.46 -9.76
CA GLN A 318 30.54 9.80 -10.34
C GLN A 318 30.27 10.92 -9.32
N ALA A 319 29.27 10.75 -8.45
CA ALA A 319 29.01 11.68 -7.35
C ALA A 319 30.09 11.61 -6.25
N GLU A 320 30.65 10.43 -5.97
CA GLU A 320 31.75 10.22 -5.01
C GLU A 320 33.11 10.71 -5.54
N GLY A 321 33.32 10.68 -6.86
CA GLY A 321 34.59 11.03 -7.51
C GLY A 321 34.89 12.52 -7.63
N GLY A 322 34.03 13.41 -7.13
CA GLY A 322 34.23 14.86 -7.20
C GLY A 322 34.35 15.43 -8.62
N ARG A 323 33.91 14.68 -9.64
CA ARG A 323 33.87 15.14 -11.05
C ARG A 323 32.46 15.60 -11.41
N GLY A 324 31.96 16.57 -10.68
CA GLY A 324 30.73 17.29 -10.99
C GLY A 324 31.00 18.78 -11.10
N ALA A 325 31.06 19.30 -12.33
CA ALA A 325 30.94 20.71 -12.69
C ALA A 325 32.04 21.68 -12.19
N ALA A 326 33.31 21.45 -12.55
CA ALA A 326 34.18 22.58 -12.91
C ALA A 326 33.90 22.91 -14.39
N GLY A 327 32.86 23.71 -14.62
CA GLY A 327 32.71 24.40 -15.89
C GLY A 327 33.96 25.23 -16.10
N GLU A 328 34.67 24.94 -17.18
CA GLU A 328 35.79 25.70 -17.70
C GLU A 328 35.36 27.18 -17.81
N MET A 329 35.74 28.01 -16.83
CA MET A 329 35.60 29.45 -16.94
C MET A 329 36.58 29.91 -18.02
N VAL A 330 36.05 30.05 -19.23
CA VAL A 330 36.69 30.82 -20.29
C VAL A 330 36.97 32.22 -19.73
N PRO A 331 38.22 32.72 -19.76
CA PRO A 331 38.49 34.09 -19.38
C PRO A 331 37.74 35.02 -20.35
N VAL A 332 36.85 35.84 -19.80
CA VAL A 332 36.27 36.98 -20.51
C VAL A 332 37.43 37.90 -20.84
N ALA A 333 37.74 38.03 -22.13
CA ALA A 333 38.65 39.04 -22.62
C ALA A 333 38.04 40.41 -22.29
N GLU A 334 38.79 41.23 -21.56
CA GLU A 334 38.53 42.66 -21.45
C GLU A 334 38.69 43.24 -22.86
N GLU A 335 37.58 43.67 -23.45
CA GLU A 335 37.62 44.53 -24.63
C GLU A 335 37.93 45.95 -24.14
N ASP A 336 39.15 46.38 -24.44
CA ASP A 336 39.61 47.76 -24.33
C ASP A 336 38.75 48.65 -25.25
N GLU A 337 37.86 49.46 -24.67
CA GLU A 337 37.26 50.59 -25.38
C GLU A 337 38.30 51.73 -25.45
N GLU A 338 39.07 51.72 -26.54
CA GLU A 338 39.98 52.80 -26.92
C GLU A 338 39.18 54.07 -27.31
N GLU A 339 39.42 55.10 -26.53
CA GLU A 339 38.96 56.47 -26.64
C GLU A 339 39.51 57.12 -27.94
N ALA A 340 38.68 57.23 -28.97
CA ALA A 340 38.98 58.05 -30.16
C ALA A 340 38.20 59.37 -30.09
N GLY A 341 38.84 60.38 -29.51
CA GLY A 341 38.45 61.77 -29.70
C GLY A 341 38.85 62.27 -31.08
N GLU A 342 37.92 62.86 -31.83
CA GLU A 342 38.28 63.81 -32.88
C GLU A 342 37.31 65.01 -32.97
N LYS A 343 37.84 66.16 -32.50
CA LYS A 343 37.78 67.55 -33.00
C LYS A 343 36.43 68.20 -33.37
N SER A 344 36.19 69.30 -32.65
CA SER A 344 36.08 70.69 -33.15
C SER A 344 35.66 70.92 -34.62
N ALA A 345 34.56 71.64 -34.81
CA ALA A 345 34.58 73.04 -35.29
C ALA A 345 33.15 73.60 -35.43
N GLU A 346 33.01 74.86 -34.98
CA GLU A 346 32.04 75.92 -35.33
C GLU A 346 30.53 75.66 -35.39
#